data_AF-E9I576-F1
#
_entry.id   AF-E9I576-F1
#
_cell.length_a   1.000
_cell.length_b   1.000
_cell.length_c   1.000
_cell.angle_alpha   90.00
_cell.angle_beta   90.00
_cell.angle_gamma   90.00
#
_symmetry.space_group_name_H-M   'P 1'
#
loop_
_entity.id
_entity.type
_entity.pdbx_description
1 polymer ?
#
loop_
_entity_poly.entity_id
_entity_poly.type
_entity_poly.pdbx_seq_one_letter_code
_entity_poly.pdbx_strand_id
1 'polypeptide(L)'
;MAEHAVPDNSMRAVSHVPKFDGTNHREWNYEIDLCFQNLDIADVVLGLELCPDEDYDDDGDITNETEIRQWKKKDVLARNCIMATITREMKQNLYTPG
;
A
#
# COMPACT_ATOMS: atom_id res chain seq x y z
N MET A 1 22.60 -12.94 6.50
CA MET A 1 21.80 -11.82 7.01
C MET A 1 20.37 -12.30 7.11
N ALA A 2 19.75 -12.20 8.28
CA ALA A 2 18.43 -12.80 8.50
C ALA A 2 17.38 -12.03 7.68
N GLU A 3 16.80 -12.70 6.69
CA GLU A 3 15.58 -12.27 6.04
C GLU A 3 14.45 -12.35 7.08
N HIS A 4 14.29 -11.28 7.86
CA HIS A 4 13.10 -11.10 8.65
C HIS A 4 11.95 -10.94 7.67
N ALA A 5 11.23 -12.04 7.42
CA ALA A 5 9.90 -12.00 6.84
C ALA A 5 9.08 -11.05 7.71
N VAL A 6 8.86 -9.84 7.20
CA VAL A 6 7.94 -8.89 7.82
C VAL A 6 6.60 -9.63 7.86
N PRO A 7 6.07 -9.94 9.06
CA PRO A 7 4.85 -10.71 9.13
C PRO A 7 3.75 -9.95 8.41
N ASP A 8 2.89 -10.71 7.74
CA ASP A 8 1.70 -10.29 7.00
C ASP A 8 0.64 -9.67 7.95
N ASN A 9 1.04 -8.63 8.66
CA ASN A 9 0.34 -7.97 9.75
C ASN A 9 -0.45 -6.75 9.24
N SER A 10 -0.38 -6.50 7.93
CA SER A 10 -1.08 -5.45 7.19
C SER A 10 -2.58 -5.47 7.45
N MET A 11 -3.18 -6.67 7.40
CA MET A 11 -4.61 -6.87 7.66
C MET A 11 -4.99 -6.63 9.13
N ARG A 12 -4.08 -6.87 10.08
CA ARG A 12 -4.32 -6.56 11.50
C ARG A 12 -4.19 -5.07 11.77
N ALA A 13 -3.26 -4.39 11.10
CA ALA A 13 -3.08 -2.95 11.27
C ALA A 13 -4.36 -2.17 10.96
N VAL A 14 -5.16 -2.62 9.98
CA VAL A 14 -6.41 -1.97 9.57
C VAL A 14 -7.68 -2.72 9.99
N SER A 15 -7.58 -3.73 10.87
CA SER A 15 -8.74 -4.57 11.21
C SER A 15 -9.83 -3.82 12.00
N HIS A 16 -9.44 -2.75 12.70
CA HIS A 16 -10.33 -1.90 13.48
C HIS A 16 -11.05 -0.85 12.63
N VAL A 17 -10.51 -0.52 11.45
CA VAL A 17 -11.06 0.48 10.55
C VAL A 17 -12.42 -0.02 10.01
N PRO A 18 -13.50 0.78 10.12
CA PRO A 18 -14.81 0.41 9.59
C PRO A 18 -14.74 0.21 8.08
N LYS A 19 -15.56 -0.68 7.52
CA LYS A 19 -15.58 -0.84 6.05
C LYS A 19 -16.18 0.40 5.41
N PHE A 20 -15.51 0.96 4.41
CA PHE A 20 -16.04 2.03 3.61
C PHE A 20 -17.19 1.52 2.74
N ASP A 21 -18.38 2.09 2.93
CA ASP A 21 -19.61 1.74 2.22
C ASP A 21 -20.17 2.88 1.36
N GLY A 22 -19.42 3.99 1.24
CA GLY A 22 -19.84 5.19 0.52
C GLY A 22 -20.55 6.24 1.39
N THR A 23 -20.99 5.89 2.61
CA THR A 23 -21.70 6.81 3.51
C THR A 23 -20.82 7.32 4.67
N ASN A 24 -19.79 6.54 5.04
CA ASN A 24 -18.90 6.80 6.17
C ASN A 24 -17.53 7.37 5.76
N HIS A 25 -17.43 8.09 4.64
CA HIS A 25 -16.16 8.55 4.06
C HIS A 25 -15.27 9.29 5.06
N ARG A 26 -15.81 10.23 5.85
CA ARG A 26 -15.02 11.06 6.77
C ARG A 26 -14.35 10.23 7.87
N GLU A 27 -15.08 9.29 8.47
CA GLU A 27 -14.59 8.42 9.54
C GLU A 27 -13.57 7.43 8.97
N TRP A 28 -13.93 6.72 7.90
CA TRP A 28 -13.04 5.78 7.23
C TRP A 28 -11.74 6.43 6.78
N ASN A 29 -11.81 7.59 6.12
CA ASN A 29 -10.63 8.29 5.61
C ASN A 29 -9.69 8.72 6.73
N TYR A 30 -10.24 9.18 7.88
CA TYR A 30 -9.41 9.56 9.01
C TYR A 30 -8.70 8.34 9.63
N GLU A 31 -9.43 7.24 9.87
CA GLU A 31 -8.85 6.05 10.51
C GLU A 31 -7.86 5.30 9.62
N ILE A 32 -8.13 5.19 8.32
CA ILE A 32 -7.21 4.54 7.38
C ILE A 32 -5.93 5.37 7.18
N ASP A 33 -6.02 6.71 7.19
CA ASP A 33 -4.87 7.60 7.08
C ASP A 33 -3.91 7.43 8.28
N LEU A 34 -4.44 7.31 9.50
CA LEU A 34 -3.64 6.97 10.68
C LEU A 34 -2.92 5.62 10.52
N CYS A 35 -3.57 4.64 9.88
CA CYS A 35 -2.92 3.36 9.59
C CYS A 35 -1.79 3.52 8.57
N PHE A 36 -1.96 4.35 7.54
CA PHE A 36 -0.91 4.62 6.56
C PHE A 36 0.31 5.29 7.17
N GLN A 37 0.10 6.25 8.08
CA GLN A 37 1.18 6.90 8.83
C GLN A 37 1.93 5.90 9.71
N ASN A 38 1.22 5.04 10.44
CA ASN A 38 1.82 4.01 11.31
C ASN A 38 2.60 2.93 10.53
N LEU A 39 2.24 2.69 9.27
CA LEU A 39 2.88 1.71 8.40
C LEU A 39 3.97 2.33 7.50
N ASP A 40 4.23 3.63 7.61
CA ASP A 40 5.21 4.36 6.79
C ASP A 40 4.94 4.26 5.27
N ILE A 41 3.66 4.38 4.89
CA ILE A 41 3.20 4.31 3.49
C ILE A 41 2.33 5.49 3.06
N ALA A 42 2.13 6.49 3.93
CA ALA A 42 1.31 7.65 3.63
C ALA A 42 1.78 8.39 2.38
N ASP A 43 3.10 8.59 2.22
CA ASP A 43 3.66 9.30 1.07
C ASP A 43 3.47 8.54 -0.25
N VAL A 44 3.49 7.21 -0.21
CA VAL A 44 3.16 6.36 -1.38
C VAL A 44 1.68 6.50 -1.75
N VAL A 45 0.78 6.49 -0.76
CA VAL A 45 -0.67 6.66 -0.98
C VAL A 45 -0.99 8.06 -1.55
N LEU A 46 -0.32 9.09 -1.05
CA LEU A 46 -0.51 10.48 -1.48
C LEU A 46 0.20 10.80 -2.81
N GLY A 47 1.02 9.87 -3.33
CA GLY A 47 1.81 10.09 -4.54
C GLY A 47 2.97 11.07 -4.36
N LEU A 48 3.38 11.31 -3.11
CA LEU A 48 4.56 12.12 -2.77
C LEU A 48 5.85 11.30 -2.91
N GLU A 49 5.79 9.99 -2.63
CA GLU A 49 6.86 9.03 -2.88
C GLU A 49 6.57 8.25 -4.17
N LEU A 50 7.30 8.57 -5.24
CA LEU A 50 7.18 7.89 -6.53
C LEU A 50 8.12 6.68 -6.61
N CYS A 51 7.76 5.70 -7.43
CA CYS A 51 8.68 4.60 -7.75
C CYS A 51 9.93 5.19 -8.40
N PRO A 52 11.14 4.86 -7.90
CA PRO A 52 12.36 5.30 -8.56
C PRO A 52 12.48 4.66 -9.96
N ASP A 53 13.08 5.42 -10.88
CA ASP A 53 13.49 4.91 -12.19
C ASP A 53 14.67 3.94 -12.01
N GLU A 54 14.91 3.06 -12.99
CA GLU A 54 16.04 2.12 -12.95
C GLU A 54 17.36 2.85 -13.20
N ASP A 55 18.32 2.69 -12.28
CA ASP A 55 19.68 3.21 -12.41
C ASP A 55 20.61 2.09 -12.87
N TYR A 56 21.36 2.32 -13.96
CA TYR A 56 22.28 1.34 -14.54
C TYR A 56 23.74 1.71 -14.29
N ASP A 57 24.58 0.71 -14.06
CA ASP A 57 26.03 0.88 -14.08
C ASP A 57 26.62 0.84 -15.51
N ASP A 58 27.95 0.94 -15.61
CA ASP A 58 28.68 0.92 -16.88
C ASP A 58 28.54 -0.42 -17.65
N ASP A 59 28.20 -1.51 -16.95
CA ASP A 59 27.99 -2.84 -17.51
C ASP A 59 26.51 -3.06 -17.93
N GLY A 60 25.63 -2.12 -17.59
CA GLY A 60 24.20 -2.15 -17.90
C GLY A 60 23.36 -2.89 -16.87
N ASP A 61 23.90 -3.17 -15.68
CA ASP A 61 23.18 -3.82 -14.60
C ASP A 61 22.43 -2.80 -13.72
N ILE A 62 21.23 -3.16 -13.25
CA ILE A 62 20.41 -2.30 -12.38
C ILE A 62 21.02 -2.25 -10.98
N THR A 63 21.42 -1.05 -10.56
CA THR A 63 22.10 -0.81 -9.28
C THR A 63 21.14 -0.55 -8.12
N ASN A 64 19.95 -0.01 -8.40
CA ASN A 64 18.95 0.40 -7.40
C ASN A 64 17.77 -0.59 -7.26
N GLU A 65 17.94 -1.85 -7.71
CA GLU A 65 16.87 -2.87 -7.71
C GLU A 65 16.24 -3.06 -6.31
N THR A 66 17.05 -2.94 -5.26
CA THR A 66 16.60 -3.07 -3.87
C THR A 66 15.63 -1.96 -3.48
N GLU A 67 15.88 -0.72 -3.89
CA GLU A 67 15.03 0.44 -3.58
C GLU A 67 13.70 0.35 -4.32
N ILE A 68 13.74 0.00 -5.62
CA ILE A 68 12.54 -0.29 -6.43
C ILE A 68 11.70 -1.38 -5.76
N ARG A 69 12.34 -2.45 -5.28
CA ARG A 69 11.65 -3.55 -4.60
C ARG A 69 11.04 -3.12 -3.27
N GLN A 70 11.70 -2.25 -2.52
CA GLN A 70 11.15 -1.69 -1.27
C GLN A 70 9.93 -0.81 -1.53
N TRP A 71 10.01 0.09 -2.52
CA TRP A 71 8.86 0.90 -2.92
C TRP A 71 7.67 0.04 -3.36
N LYS A 72 7.91 -0.97 -4.20
CA LYS A 72 6.86 -1.92 -4.64
C LYS A 72 6.20 -2.64 -3.47
N LYS A 73 6.94 -2.95 -2.40
CA LYS A 73 6.35 -3.53 -1.17
C LYS A 73 5.43 -2.54 -0.45
N LYS A 74 5.81 -1.26 -0.36
CA LYS A 74 4.96 -0.21 0.21
C LYS A 74 3.68 -0.01 -0.61
N ASP A 75 3.77 0.03 -1.94
CA ASP A 75 2.62 0.15 -2.84
C ASP A 75 1.64 -1.03 -2.68
N VAL A 76 2.15 -2.27 -2.65
CA VAL A 76 1.32 -3.46 -2.40
C VAL A 76 0.67 -3.40 -1.02
N LEU A 77 1.40 -2.97 0.01
CA LEU A 77 0.88 -2.81 1.36
C LEU A 77 -0.25 -1.79 1.42
N ALA A 78 -0.08 -0.63 0.79
CA ALA A 78 -1.10 0.40 0.68
C ALA A 78 -2.38 -0.11 0.01
N ARG A 79 -2.25 -0.79 -1.13
CA ARG A 79 -3.38 -1.41 -1.84
C ARG A 79 -4.08 -2.45 -0.96
N ASN A 80 -3.33 -3.27 -0.24
CA ASN A 80 -3.91 -4.27 0.67
C ASN A 80 -4.70 -3.64 1.81
N CYS A 81 -4.22 -2.53 2.40
CA CYS A 81 -4.95 -1.78 3.43
C CYS A 81 -6.27 -1.19 2.90
N ILE A 82 -6.24 -0.58 1.70
CA ILE A 82 -7.46 -0.07 1.05
C ILE A 82 -8.43 -1.23 0.76
N MET A 83 -7.94 -2.29 0.12
CA MET A 83 -8.75 -3.48 -0.18
C MET A 83 -9.30 -4.14 1.07
N ALA A 84 -8.58 -4.14 2.18
CA ALA A 84 -9.07 -4.69 3.43
C ALA A 84 -10.24 -3.86 3.98
N THR A 85 -10.25 -2.54 3.76
CA THR A 85 -11.16 -1.60 4.44
C THR A 85 -12.31 -1.09 3.57
N ILE A 86 -12.48 -1.57 2.34
CA ILE A 86 -13.69 -1.29 1.54
C ILE A 86 -14.68 -2.47 1.57
N THR A 87 -15.97 -2.22 1.31
CA THR A 87 -16.98 -3.28 1.22
C THR A 87 -16.75 -4.20 0.02
N ARG A 88 -17.36 -5.39 0.07
CA ARG A 88 -17.30 -6.37 -1.03
C ARG A 88 -17.85 -5.81 -2.34
N GLU A 89 -18.93 -5.03 -2.28
CA GLU A 89 -19.55 -4.41 -3.45
C GLU A 89 -18.58 -3.46 -4.16
N MET A 90 -17.86 -2.63 -3.39
CA MET A 90 -16.83 -1.76 -3.96
C MET A 90 -15.67 -2.54 -4.60
N LYS A 91 -15.26 -3.67 -4.00
CA LYS A 91 -14.23 -4.54 -4.59
C LYS A 91 -14.67 -5.11 -5.93
N GLN A 92 -15.93 -5.53 -6.05
CA GLN A 92 -16.45 -6.12 -7.28
C GLN A 92 -16.35 -5.14 -8.46
N ASN A 93 -16.63 -3.86 -8.22
CA ASN A 93 -16.46 -2.82 -9.23
C ASN A 93 -15.00 -2.63 -9.70
N LEU A 94 -14.01 -3.05 -8.91
CA LEU A 94 -12.59 -3.04 -9.28
C LEU A 94 -12.17 -4.28 -10.08
N TYR A 95 -12.96 -5.36 -10.07
CA TYR A 95 -12.64 -6.63 -10.73
C TYR A 95 -13.32 -6.81 -12.07
N THR A 96 -14.44 -6.13 -12.32
CA THR A 96 -15.15 -6.18 -13.61
C THR A 96 -14.54 -5.19 -14.59
N PRO A 97 -14.04 -5.63 -15.76
CA PRO A 97 -13.80 -4.73 -16.88
C PRO A 97 -15.12 -4.04 -17.25
N GLY A 98 -15.07 -2.72 -17.41
CA GLY A 98 -16.20 -1.92 -17.90
C GLY A 98 -16.58 -2.24 -19.34
#